data_AF-A0A7S4T0X2-F1
#
_entry.id   AF-A0A7S4T0X2-F1
#
_cell.length_a   1.000
_cell.length_b   1.000
_cell.length_c   1.000
_cell.angle_alpha   90.00
_cell.angle_beta   90.00
_cell.angle_gamma   90.00
#
_symmetry.space_group_name_H-M   'P 1'
#
loop_
_entity.id
_entity.type
_entity.pdbx_description
1 polymer ?
#
loop_
_entity_poly.entity_id
_entity_poly.type
_entity_poly.pdbx_seq_one_letter_code
_entity_poly.pdbx_strand_id
1 'polypeptide(L)'
;GHRIDEVPEIPLVVGNGVESITKTAKAVELLKKLKAYSDVEKVKDSRNIRSGKGKMRNRRHVQRRGPLIIYGKDDGLVKAFRNIPGVEVLSVERLNLLKIAPGGHLGRFIIWTQ
;
A
#
# COMPACT_ATOMS: atom_id res chain seq x y z
N GLY A 1 -2.29 -11.17 -9.26
CA GLY A 1 -1.78 -9.81 -9.04
C GLY A 1 -2.61 -9.08 -8.01
N HIS A 2 -2.70 -7.76 -8.13
CA HIS A 2 -3.58 -6.91 -7.32
C HIS A 2 -5.07 -7.19 -7.63
N ARG A 3 -5.96 -6.88 -6.69
CA ARG A 3 -7.42 -6.82 -6.92
C ARG A 3 -7.79 -5.37 -7.24
N ILE A 4 -8.08 -5.09 -8.51
CA ILE A 4 -8.31 -3.74 -9.04
C ILE A 4 -9.58 -3.66 -9.88
N ASP A 5 -10.41 -4.70 -9.88
CA ASP A 5 -11.58 -4.84 -10.77
C ASP A 5 -12.61 -3.73 -10.57
N GLU A 6 -12.68 -3.18 -9.36
CA GLU A 6 -13.63 -2.12 -9.00
C GLU A 6 -13.01 -0.71 -9.00
N VAL A 7 -11.70 -0.59 -9.25
CA VAL A 7 -10.99 0.69 -9.24
C VAL A 7 -11.39 1.49 -10.49
N PRO A 8 -11.71 2.79 -10.38
CA PRO A 8 -12.26 3.57 -11.50
C PRO A 8 -11.34 3.64 -12.72
N GLU A 9 -10.04 3.80 -12.49
CA GLU A 9 -9.04 3.98 -13.54
C GLU A 9 -7.62 3.65 -13.05
N ILE A 10 -6.71 3.43 -14.01
CA ILE A 10 -5.27 3.25 -13.78
C ILE A 10 -4.54 4.14 -14.79
N PRO A 11 -3.67 5.07 -14.36
CA PRO A 11 -3.25 5.34 -12.97
C PRO A 11 -4.35 6.00 -12.11
N LEU A 12 -4.46 5.60 -10.84
CA LEU A 12 -5.37 6.22 -9.88
C LEU A 12 -4.70 7.46 -9.27
N VAL A 13 -5.21 8.65 -9.60
CA VAL A 13 -4.75 9.93 -9.06
C VAL A 13 -5.77 10.49 -8.08
N VAL A 14 -5.33 10.95 -6.91
CA VAL A 14 -6.18 11.49 -5.85
C VAL A 14 -5.74 12.91 -5.48
N GLY A 15 -6.69 13.77 -5.13
CA GLY A 15 -6.39 15.15 -4.78
C GLY A 15 -5.51 15.31 -3.53
N ASN A 16 -4.82 16.44 -3.43
CA ASN A 16 -3.81 16.71 -2.39
C ASN A 16 -4.34 16.77 -0.95
N GLY A 17 -5.65 16.81 -0.76
CA GLY A 17 -6.27 16.63 0.55
C GLY A 17 -5.84 15.32 1.25
N VAL A 18 -5.47 14.28 0.47
CA VAL A 18 -5.02 12.99 1.01
C VAL A 18 -3.69 13.10 1.79
N GLU A 19 -2.80 14.04 1.42
CA GLU A 19 -1.50 14.25 2.08
C GLU A 19 -1.64 14.71 3.54
N SER A 20 -2.75 15.39 3.86
CA SER A 20 -3.07 15.89 5.19
C SER A 20 -3.76 14.88 6.12
N ILE A 21 -4.01 13.65 5.66
CA ILE A 21 -4.67 12.63 6.48
C ILE A 21 -3.71 12.15 7.56
N THR A 22 -4.09 12.35 8.83
CA THR A 22 -3.28 11.96 10.00
C THR A 22 -3.76 10.69 10.70
N LYS A 23 -5.05 10.36 10.60
CA LYS A 23 -5.67 9.21 11.28
C LYS A 23 -5.82 8.01 10.35
N THR A 24 -5.40 6.83 10.80
CA THR A 24 -5.53 5.57 10.05
C THR A 24 -6.98 5.21 9.72
N ALA A 25 -7.94 5.53 10.60
CA ALA A 25 -9.36 5.30 10.33
C ALA A 25 -9.83 6.03 9.04
N LYS A 26 -9.46 7.32 8.91
CA LYS A 26 -9.76 8.11 7.71
C LYS A 26 -9.03 7.58 6.47
N ALA A 27 -7.80 7.09 6.62
CA ALA A 27 -7.08 6.45 5.53
C ALA A 27 -7.77 5.17 5.03
N VAL A 28 -8.32 4.36 5.93
CA VAL A 28 -9.12 3.17 5.57
C VAL A 28 -10.43 3.57 4.89
N GLU A 29 -11.13 4.58 5.38
CA GLU A 29 -12.34 5.11 4.74
C GLU A 29 -12.07 5.61 3.32
N LEU A 30 -10.95 6.31 3.11
CA LEU A 30 -10.53 6.75 1.78
C LEU A 30 -10.31 5.56 0.83
N LEU A 31 -9.56 4.55 1.26
CA LEU A 31 -9.29 3.37 0.43
C LEU A 31 -10.57 2.61 0.07
N LYS A 32 -11.56 2.59 0.97
CA LYS A 32 -12.89 2.03 0.70
C LYS A 32 -13.66 2.85 -0.34
N LYS A 33 -13.65 4.19 -0.22
CA LYS A 33 -14.28 5.10 -1.19
C LYS A 33 -13.68 4.97 -2.58
N LEU A 34 -12.36 4.79 -2.66
CA LEU A 34 -11.62 4.58 -3.91
C LEU A 34 -11.72 3.14 -4.44
N LYS A 35 -12.47 2.25 -3.76
CA LYS A 35 -12.60 0.82 -4.08
C LYS A 35 -11.26 0.06 -4.14
N ALA A 36 -10.22 0.63 -3.55
CA ALA A 36 -8.87 0.08 -3.43
C ALA A 36 -8.72 -0.86 -2.21
N TYR A 37 -9.71 -0.91 -1.32
CA TYR A 37 -9.65 -1.66 -0.07
C TYR A 37 -9.69 -3.19 -0.27
N SER A 38 -10.27 -3.68 -1.36
CA SER A 38 -10.32 -5.11 -1.70
C SER A 38 -8.92 -5.72 -1.86
N ASP A 39 -7.94 -4.93 -2.32
CA ASP A 39 -6.52 -5.32 -2.39
C ASP A 39 -5.89 -5.41 -0.98
N VAL A 40 -6.27 -4.51 -0.08
CA VAL A 40 -5.81 -4.52 1.32
C VAL A 40 -6.36 -5.72 2.08
N GLU A 41 -7.65 -6.05 1.91
CA GLU A 41 -8.27 -7.24 2.51
C GLU A 41 -7.55 -8.52 2.06
N LYS A 42 -7.26 -8.63 0.75
CA LYS A 42 -6.47 -9.73 0.20
C LYS A 42 -5.09 -9.85 0.84
N VAL A 43 -4.45 -8.74 1.20
CA VAL A 43 -3.16 -8.78 1.91
C VAL A 43 -3.36 -9.24 3.35
N LYS A 44 -4.37 -8.72 4.05
CA LYS A 44 -4.69 -9.09 5.43
C LYS A 44 -4.90 -10.59 5.57
N ASP A 45 -5.67 -11.20 4.66
CA ASP A 45 -5.97 -12.64 4.67
C ASP A 45 -4.75 -13.50 4.28
N SER A 46 -3.76 -12.91 3.61
CA SER A 46 -2.55 -13.63 3.19
C SER A 46 -1.49 -13.79 4.27
N ARG A 47 -1.68 -13.15 5.44
CA ARG A 47 -0.66 -13.10 6.49
C ARG A 47 -0.53 -14.45 7.19
N ASN A 48 0.51 -15.20 6.85
CA ASN A 48 0.75 -16.55 7.38
C ASN A 48 2.12 -16.66 8.05
N ILE A 49 2.32 -17.73 8.83
CA ILE A 49 3.62 -18.08 9.40
C ILE A 49 4.53 -18.61 8.28
N ARG A 50 5.76 -18.09 8.23
CA ARG A 50 6.80 -18.51 7.29
C ARG A 50 7.16 -19.97 7.53
N SER A 51 7.14 -20.77 6.46
CA SER A 51 7.64 -22.15 6.49
C SER A 51 9.16 -22.21 6.67
N GLY A 52 9.64 -23.33 7.22
CA GLY A 52 11.08 -23.58 7.41
C GLY A 52 11.73 -22.81 8.56
N LYS A 53 13.07 -22.81 8.59
CA LYS A 53 13.88 -22.26 9.71
C LYS A 53 13.87 -20.73 9.78
N GLY A 54 13.43 -20.04 8.72
CA GLY A 54 13.36 -18.57 8.69
C GLY A 54 12.46 -17.98 9.78
N LYS A 55 11.46 -18.74 10.25
CA LYS A 55 10.57 -18.32 11.34
C LYS A 55 11.27 -18.08 12.69
N MET A 56 12.43 -18.70 12.89
CA MET A 56 13.25 -18.52 14.10
C MET A 56 14.19 -17.31 14.03
N ARG A 57 14.33 -16.68 12.84
CA ARG A 57 15.28 -15.57 12.60
C ARG A 57 14.54 -14.24 12.40
N ASN A 58 13.59 -13.91 13.27
CA ASN A 58 12.77 -12.67 13.22
C ASN A 58 12.02 -12.42 11.90
N ARG A 59 11.78 -13.47 11.09
CA ARG A 59 11.05 -13.42 9.82
C ARG A 59 9.82 -14.34 9.86
N ARG A 60 9.15 -14.38 11.01
CA ARG A 60 8.06 -15.32 11.33
C ARG A 60 6.85 -15.15 10.42
N HIS A 61 6.49 -13.94 10.01
CA HIS A 61 5.31 -13.71 9.18
C HIS A 61 5.69 -13.33 7.74
N VAL A 62 4.86 -13.76 6.80
CA VAL A 62 4.89 -13.33 5.39
C VAL A 62 3.49 -12.87 5.03
N GLN A 63 3.41 -11.82 4.21
CA GLN A 63 2.16 -11.31 3.66
C GLN A 63 2.43 -10.78 2.25
N ARG A 64 1.38 -10.66 1.44
CA ARG A 64 1.45 -10.05 0.11
C ARG A 64 1.76 -8.54 0.20
N ARG A 65 2.15 -7.95 -0.93
CA ARG A 65 2.26 -6.50 -1.08
C ARG A 65 0.93 -5.96 -1.59
N GLY A 66 0.45 -4.90 -0.96
CA GLY A 66 -0.77 -4.20 -1.36
C GLY A 66 -0.44 -2.91 -2.13
N PRO A 67 -1.35 -1.93 -2.11
CA PRO A 67 -1.19 -0.71 -2.87
C PRO A 67 0.02 0.10 -2.38
N LEU A 68 0.66 0.79 -3.31
CA LEU A 68 1.73 1.75 -3.05
C LEU A 68 1.16 3.16 -3.20
N ILE A 69 1.26 3.98 -2.17
CA ILE A 69 0.85 5.38 -2.21
C ILE A 69 2.08 6.24 -2.45
N ILE A 70 2.06 7.02 -3.53
CA ILE A 70 3.12 7.98 -3.85
C ILE A 70 2.63 9.37 -3.52
N TYR A 71 3.44 10.09 -2.76
CA TYR A 71 3.13 11.45 -2.31
C TYR A 71 4.24 12.45 -2.66
N GLY A 72 3.87 13.72 -2.82
CA GLY A 72 4.80 14.82 -2.97
C GLY A 72 5.32 15.27 -1.61
N LYS A 73 4.41 15.66 -0.72
CA LYS A 73 4.73 16.21 0.61
C LYS A 73 4.14 15.34 1.74
N ASP A 74 4.91 15.15 2.81
CA ASP A 74 4.42 14.44 4.01
C ASP A 74 3.82 15.42 5.01
N ASP A 75 2.50 15.60 4.95
CA ASP A 75 1.72 16.38 5.93
C ASP A 75 0.98 15.48 6.95
N GLY A 76 1.50 14.26 7.17
CA GLY A 76 0.95 13.28 8.13
C GLY A 76 0.50 11.97 7.48
N LEU A 77 0.43 11.92 6.15
CA LEU A 77 0.07 10.76 5.35
C LEU A 77 0.90 9.53 5.71
N VAL A 78 2.22 9.68 5.89
CA VAL A 78 3.08 8.52 6.19
C VAL A 78 2.66 7.84 7.49
N LYS A 79 2.26 8.59 8.51
CA LYS A 79 1.81 8.03 9.79
C LYS A 79 0.43 7.38 9.65
N ALA A 80 -0.48 7.99 8.89
CA ALA A 80 -1.83 7.46 8.72
C ALA A 80 -1.85 6.10 8.01
N PHE A 81 -1.04 5.93 6.95
CA PHE A 81 -1.08 4.74 6.09
C PHE A 81 -0.11 3.63 6.50
N ARG A 82 0.95 3.90 7.26
CA ARG A 82 1.98 2.89 7.63
C ARG A 82 1.45 1.67 8.38
N ASN A 83 0.38 1.83 9.17
CA ASN A 83 -0.18 0.74 9.98
C ASN A 83 -1.20 -0.13 9.22
N ILE A 84 -1.52 0.21 7.97
CA ILE A 84 -2.47 -0.56 7.16
C ILE A 84 -1.73 -1.77 6.54
N PRO A 85 -2.24 -3.01 6.67
CA PRO A 85 -1.57 -4.20 6.14
C PRO A 85 -1.29 -4.09 4.63
N GLY A 86 -0.05 -4.32 4.23
CA GLY A 86 0.34 -4.37 2.82
C GLY A 86 0.51 -3.03 2.11
N VAL A 87 -0.05 -1.96 2.68
CA VAL A 87 0.10 -0.60 2.15
C VAL A 87 1.52 -0.13 2.38
N GLU A 88 2.13 0.41 1.34
CA GLU A 88 3.42 1.09 1.46
C GLU A 88 3.28 2.51 0.94
N VAL A 89 4.15 3.38 1.44
CA VAL A 89 4.13 4.80 1.14
C VAL A 89 5.53 5.19 0.64
N LEU A 90 5.60 6.03 -0.37
CA LEU A 90 6.85 6.45 -1.01
C LEU A 90 6.78 7.91 -1.45
N SER A 91 7.85 8.66 -1.24
CA SER A 91 7.95 10.03 -1.74
C SER A 91 8.36 10.01 -3.23
N VAL A 92 7.78 10.92 -4.02
CA VAL A 92 8.10 11.06 -5.45
C VAL A 92 9.57 11.41 -5.71
N GLU A 93 10.23 12.09 -4.78
CA GLU A 93 11.65 12.45 -4.90
C GLU A 93 12.58 11.25 -4.68
N ARG A 94 12.07 10.18 -4.04
CA ARG A 94 12.86 9.02 -3.61
C ARG A 94 12.20 7.72 -4.06
N LEU A 95 11.88 7.64 -5.35
CA LEU A 95 11.35 6.42 -5.94
C LEU A 95 12.35 5.27 -5.83
N ASN A 96 11.86 4.11 -5.40
CA ASN A 96 12.67 2.93 -5.13
C ASN A 96 12.16 1.74 -5.94
N LEU A 97 13.07 1.13 -6.72
CA LEU A 97 12.75 -0.03 -7.55
C LEU A 97 12.21 -1.21 -6.74
N LEU A 98 12.74 -1.48 -5.54
CA LEU A 98 12.27 -2.57 -4.68
C LEU A 98 10.82 -2.38 -4.21
N LYS A 99 10.35 -1.13 -4.20
CA LYS A 99 8.98 -0.77 -3.86
C LYS A 99 8.10 -0.81 -5.11
N ILE A 100 8.56 -0.32 -6.25
CA ILE A 100 7.75 -0.32 -7.48
C ILE A 100 7.62 -1.73 -8.08
N ALA A 101 8.71 -2.50 -8.10
CA ALA A 101 8.79 -3.84 -8.68
C ALA A 101 9.31 -4.87 -7.66
N PRO A 102 8.53 -5.20 -6.61
CA PRO A 102 8.96 -6.13 -5.58
C PRO A 102 9.19 -7.53 -6.18
N GLY A 103 10.41 -8.05 -6.01
CA GLY A 103 10.80 -9.35 -6.57
C GLY A 103 11.02 -9.34 -8.08
N GLY A 104 11.15 -8.17 -8.71
CA GLY A 104 11.33 -8.02 -10.15
C GLY A 104 10.03 -8.13 -10.97
N HIS A 105 8.87 -8.24 -10.32
CA HIS A 105 7.57 -8.22 -10.99
C HIS A 105 7.12 -6.79 -11.27
N LEU A 106 6.81 -6.50 -12.54
CA LEU A 106 6.24 -5.22 -12.97
C LEU A 106 4.74 -5.15 -12.65
N GLY A 107 4.19 -3.93 -12.59
CA GLY A 107 2.76 -3.70 -12.43
C GLY A 107 2.26 -3.80 -10.98
N ARG A 108 2.83 -2.97 -10.09
CA ARG A 108 2.26 -2.76 -8.75
C ARG A 108 1.08 -1.80 -8.83
N PHE A 109 0.07 -2.00 -7.99
CA PHE A 109 -1.04 -1.05 -7.86
C PHE A 109 -0.54 0.21 -7.14
N ILE A 110 -0.44 1.32 -7.87
CA ILE A 110 0.07 2.60 -7.38
C ILE A 110 -1.06 3.63 -7.37
N ILE A 111 -1.17 4.35 -6.25
CA ILE A 111 -2.08 5.48 -6.02
C ILE A 111 -1.23 6.74 -5.91
N TRP A 112 -1.49 7.73 -6.75
CA TRP A 112 -0.72 8.98 -6.81
C TRP A 112 -1.48 10.12 -6.17
N THR A 113 -0.81 10.96 -5.39
CA THR A 113 -1.33 12.30 -5.07
C THR A 113 -1.06 13.26 -6.24
N GLN A 114 -1.80 14.37 -6.28
CA GLN A 114 -1.82 15.32 -7.40
C GLN A 114 -0.64 16.30 -7.41
#